data_AF-A0A380ECQ0-F1
#
_entry.id   AF-A0A380ECQ0-F1
#
_cell.length_a   1.000
_cell.length_b   1.000
_cell.length_c   1.000
_cell.angle_alpha   90.00
_cell.angle_beta   90.00
_cell.angle_gamma   90.00
#
_symmetry.space_group_name_H-M   'P 1'
#
loop_
_entity.id
_entity.type
_entity.pdbx_description
1 polymer ?
#
loop_
_entity_poly.entity_id
_entity_poly.type
_entity_poly.pdbx_seq_one_letter_code
_entity_poly.pdbx_strand_id
1 'polypeptide(L)'
;MSGEGEDALGYKNMPSKTQFVKHGDIIQVGNVKLEVLHTPGHTPESISFLLTDLGGGSSVPMGLFSGDFIFVGDIGRPDLLEKSVQIKGSTEISAKQMYESVQILKIYQTMFKSGRVMVLEALVVKH
;
A
#
# COMPACT_ATOMS: atom_id res chain seq x y z
N MET A 1 -2.18 -6.23 9.61
CA MET A 1 -2.62 -6.99 8.42
C MET A 1 -3.69 -6.18 7.71
N SER A 2 -3.84 -6.30 6.40
CA SER A 2 -4.93 -5.61 5.70
C SER A 2 -6.27 -6.22 6.10
N GLY A 3 -7.23 -5.35 6.43
CA GLY A 3 -8.64 -5.69 6.60
C GLY A 3 -9.48 -5.38 5.36
N GLU A 4 -8.85 -5.10 4.23
CA GLU A 4 -9.48 -4.81 2.93
C GLU A 4 -9.69 -6.10 2.12
N GLY A 5 -10.64 -6.08 1.18
CA GLY A 5 -11.00 -7.23 0.33
C GLY A 5 -12.11 -8.13 0.90
N GLU A 6 -12.75 -8.93 0.04
CA GLU A 6 -13.88 -9.80 0.40
C GLU A 6 -13.46 -11.17 0.98
N ASP A 7 -12.18 -11.56 0.84
CA ASP A 7 -11.68 -12.85 1.29
C ASP A 7 -10.97 -12.77 2.64
N ALA A 8 -11.75 -12.68 3.72
CA ALA A 8 -11.28 -12.97 5.08
C ALA A 8 -10.77 -14.43 5.25
N LEU A 9 -10.95 -15.29 4.23
CA LEU A 9 -10.51 -16.69 4.19
C LEU A 9 -8.98 -16.86 4.23
N GLY A 10 -8.20 -15.87 3.75
CA GLY A 10 -6.74 -15.93 3.72
C GLY A 10 -6.05 -15.83 5.09
N TYR A 11 -6.73 -15.26 6.09
CA TYR A 11 -6.15 -14.95 7.40
C TYR A 11 -6.56 -15.92 8.52
N LYS A 12 -7.09 -17.10 8.16
CA LYS A 12 -7.62 -18.10 9.11
C LYS A 12 -6.66 -18.56 10.20
N ASN A 13 -5.35 -18.38 10.01
CA ASN A 13 -4.30 -18.82 10.95
C ASN A 13 -3.49 -17.66 11.55
N MET A 14 -4.06 -16.46 11.63
CA MET A 14 -3.37 -15.33 12.24
C MET A 14 -3.34 -15.42 13.78
N PRO A 15 -2.24 -14.99 14.43
CA PRO A 15 -2.19 -14.91 15.89
C PRO A 15 -3.37 -14.10 16.45
N SER A 16 -3.87 -14.48 17.62
CA SER A 16 -5.05 -13.84 18.23
C SER A 16 -4.91 -12.33 18.49
N LYS A 17 -3.68 -11.81 18.55
CA LYS A 17 -3.37 -10.39 18.72
C LYS A 17 -3.23 -9.61 17.40
N THR A 18 -3.58 -10.22 16.27
CA THR A 18 -3.45 -9.58 14.95
C THR A 18 -4.43 -8.43 14.83
N GLN A 19 -3.92 -7.26 14.44
CA GLN A 19 -4.74 -6.10 14.09
C GLN A 19 -4.95 -6.07 12.58
N PHE A 20 -6.22 -6.00 12.19
CA PHE A 20 -6.65 -5.78 10.82
C PHE A 20 -6.92 -4.29 10.64
N VAL A 21 -6.23 -3.67 9.68
CA VAL A 21 -6.31 -2.23 9.44
C VAL A 21 -6.93 -1.95 8.08
N LYS A 22 -7.69 -0.87 8.01
CA LYS A 22 -8.38 -0.40 6.82
C LYS A 22 -7.88 0.97 6.41
N HIS A 23 -8.28 1.41 5.22
CA HIS A 23 -7.98 2.74 4.74
C HIS A 23 -8.38 3.82 5.75
N GLY A 24 -7.47 4.76 6.00
CA GLY A 24 -7.65 5.86 6.94
C GLY A 24 -7.28 5.51 8.39
N ASP A 25 -7.04 4.25 8.72
CA ASP A 25 -6.54 3.88 10.05
C ASP A 25 -5.17 4.50 10.30
N ILE A 26 -4.92 4.83 11.57
CA ILE A 26 -3.66 5.41 12.02
C ILE A 26 -2.99 4.45 13.00
N ILE A 27 -1.75 4.08 12.69
CA ILE A 27 -0.88 3.30 13.57
C ILE A 27 0.18 4.24 14.12
N GLN A 28 0.29 4.31 15.44
CA GLN A 28 1.27 5.15 16.12
C GLN A 28 2.38 4.29 16.73
N VAL A 29 3.62 4.58 16.34
CA VAL A 29 4.82 3.88 16.83
C VAL A 29 5.75 4.92 17.44
N GLY A 30 5.61 5.13 18.76
CA GLY A 30 6.26 6.26 19.42
C GLY A 30 5.82 7.58 18.81
N ASN A 31 6.77 8.37 18.30
CA ASN A 31 6.49 9.65 17.63
C ASN A 31 6.29 9.52 16.11
N VAL A 32 6.25 8.29 15.57
CA VAL A 32 5.98 8.05 14.15
C VAL A 32 4.50 7.78 13.96
N LYS A 33 3.88 8.51 13.03
CA LYS A 33 2.51 8.27 12.56
C LYS A 33 2.57 7.54 11.22
N LEU A 34 1.89 6.40 11.14
CA LEU A 34 1.64 5.67 9.90
C LEU A 34 0.15 5.72 9.58
N GLU A 35 -0.20 6.28 8.44
CA GLU A 35 -1.58 6.30 7.93
C GLU A 35 -1.75 5.22 6.86
N VAL A 36 -2.83 4.45 6.96
CA VAL A 36 -3.09 3.32 6.08
C VAL A 36 -3.80 3.79 4.81
N LEU A 37 -3.20 3.50 3.66
CA LEU A 37 -3.77 3.77 2.34
C LEU A 37 -4.16 2.45 1.69
N HIS A 38 -5.43 2.27 1.34
CA HIS A 38 -5.82 1.13 0.50
C HIS A 38 -5.37 1.39 -0.94
N THR A 39 -4.55 0.49 -1.46
CA THR A 39 -3.88 0.62 -2.75
C THR A 39 -4.04 -0.66 -3.57
N PRO A 40 -5.29 -1.04 -3.92
CA PRO A 40 -5.55 -2.25 -4.67
C PRO A 40 -4.90 -2.20 -6.07
N GLY A 41 -4.49 -3.35 -6.58
CA GLY A 41 -3.90 -3.47 -7.91
C GLY A 41 -3.05 -4.73 -8.03
N HIS A 42 -1.97 -4.80 -7.24
CA HIS A 42 -1.14 -6.02 -7.15
C HIS A 42 -1.91 -7.16 -6.48
N THR A 43 -2.64 -6.85 -5.41
CA THR A 43 -3.69 -7.69 -4.84
C THR A 43 -4.90 -6.82 -4.44
N PRO A 44 -6.12 -7.36 -4.37
CA PRO A 44 -7.29 -6.60 -3.94
C PRO A 44 -7.19 -6.01 -2.53
N GLU A 45 -6.47 -6.69 -1.64
CA GLU A 45 -6.27 -6.31 -0.23
C GLU A 45 -5.02 -5.45 0.01
N SER A 46 -4.24 -5.12 -1.03
CA SER A 46 -3.00 -4.35 -0.91
C SER A 46 -3.20 -3.02 -0.19
N ILE A 47 -2.36 -2.75 0.81
CA ILE A 47 -2.31 -1.48 1.55
C ILE A 47 -0.89 -0.92 1.55
N SER A 48 -0.77 0.40 1.61
CA SER A 48 0.47 1.15 1.76
C SER A 48 0.43 2.00 3.04
N PHE A 49 1.59 2.40 3.56
CA PHE A 49 1.67 3.20 4.79
C PHE A 49 2.36 4.54 4.54
N LEU A 50 1.65 5.63 4.84
CA LEU A 50 2.17 6.98 4.75
C LEU A 50 2.80 7.38 6.08
N LEU A 51 4.12 7.58 6.09
CA LEU A 51 4.90 7.88 7.28
C LEU A 51 5.03 9.39 7.50
N THR A 52 4.81 9.81 8.75
CA THR A 52 5.15 11.15 9.26
C THR A 52 5.92 11.00 10.58
N ASP A 53 7.14 11.54 10.65
CA ASP A 53 7.88 11.64 11.91
C ASP A 53 7.49 12.92 12.66
N LEU A 54 6.60 12.76 13.65
CA LEU A 54 6.18 13.85 14.52
C LEU A 54 7.27 14.23 15.53
N GLY A 55 8.20 13.32 15.83
CA GLY A 55 9.28 13.53 16.79
C GLY A 55 10.34 14.49 16.25
N GLY A 56 10.59 14.44 14.94
CA GLY A 56 11.37 15.44 14.20
C GLY A 56 10.63 16.76 13.94
N GLY A 57 9.39 16.92 14.43
CA GLY A 57 8.57 18.11 14.25
C GLY A 57 7.91 18.23 12.87
N SER A 58 7.87 17.17 12.07
CA SER A 58 7.19 17.21 10.77
C SER A 58 5.68 17.20 10.94
N SER A 59 5.00 18.13 10.29
CA SER A 59 3.54 18.14 10.14
C SER A 59 3.07 17.54 8.81
N VAL A 60 4.00 17.12 7.96
CA VAL A 60 3.72 16.57 6.63
C VAL A 60 4.34 15.17 6.46
N PRO A 61 3.73 14.32 5.63
CA PRO A 61 4.32 13.03 5.27
C PRO A 61 5.74 13.17 4.72
N MET A 62 6.57 12.16 4.99
CA MET A 62 7.97 12.10 4.55
C MET A 62 8.37 10.75 3.94
N GLY A 63 7.53 9.72 4.07
CA GLY A 63 7.77 8.44 3.43
C GLY A 63 6.48 7.74 3.03
N LEU A 64 6.55 6.93 2.00
CA LEU A 64 5.50 5.97 1.66
C LEU A 64 6.11 4.58 1.61
N PHE A 65 5.64 3.69 2.47
CA PHE A 65 5.87 2.26 2.33
C PHE A 65 4.85 1.71 1.34
N SER A 66 5.25 1.54 0.09
CA SER A 66 4.37 1.15 -1.01
C SER A 66 4.06 -0.35 -1.06
N GLY A 67 4.92 -1.19 -0.46
CA GLY A 67 4.87 -2.63 -0.70
C GLY A 67 5.21 -2.93 -2.18
N ASP A 68 4.56 -3.94 -2.76
CA ASP A 68 4.75 -4.32 -4.17
C ASP A 68 4.00 -3.41 -5.17
N PHE A 69 3.39 -2.31 -4.70
CA PHE A 69 2.53 -1.44 -5.50
C PHE A 69 3.31 -0.44 -6.37
N ILE A 70 4.36 0.20 -5.83
CA ILE A 70 5.20 1.17 -6.56
C ILE A 70 6.67 0.94 -6.25
N PHE A 71 7.49 0.86 -7.31
CA PHE A 71 8.95 0.81 -7.27
C PHE A 71 9.53 2.20 -7.54
N VAL A 72 10.74 2.48 -7.06
CA VAL A 72 11.39 3.77 -7.33
C VAL A 72 11.68 3.88 -8.83
N GLY A 73 10.91 4.73 -9.53
CA GLY A 73 11.08 4.99 -10.97
C GLY A 73 10.31 4.05 -11.90
N ASP A 74 9.53 3.10 -11.37
CA ASP A 74 8.70 2.18 -12.14
C ASP A 74 7.39 1.88 -11.39
N ILE A 75 6.28 1.81 -12.11
CA ILE A 75 5.00 1.37 -11.53
C ILE A 75 5.07 -0.16 -11.53
N GLY A 76 4.67 -0.84 -10.44
CA GLY A 76 4.73 -2.31 -10.40
C GLY A 76 4.15 -2.90 -11.68
N ARG A 77 4.93 -3.68 -12.44
CA ARG A 77 4.43 -4.16 -13.74
C ARG A 77 3.22 -5.06 -13.51
N PRO A 78 2.02 -4.71 -14.01
CA PRO A 78 0.83 -5.53 -13.83
C PRO A 78 0.94 -6.89 -14.54
N ASP A 79 1.93 -7.03 -15.44
CA ASP A 79 2.24 -8.20 -16.26
C ASP A 79 2.51 -9.50 -15.47
N LEU A 80 2.81 -9.43 -14.16
CA LEU A 80 3.10 -10.62 -13.33
C LEU A 80 1.83 -11.35 -12.84
N LEU A 81 0.68 -10.66 -12.77
CA LEU A 81 -0.60 -11.28 -12.39
C LEU A 81 -1.15 -12.18 -13.52
N GLU A 82 -0.92 -11.82 -14.79
CA GLU A 82 -1.39 -12.59 -15.95
C GLU A 82 -0.84 -14.02 -16.01
N LYS A 83 0.43 -14.21 -15.62
CA LYS A 83 1.05 -15.55 -15.63
C LYS A 83 0.59 -16.45 -14.50
N SER A 84 0.00 -15.89 -13.45
CA SER A 84 -0.22 -16.58 -12.18
C SER A 84 -1.65 -17.06 -12.00
N VAL A 85 -2.64 -16.37 -12.57
CA VAL A 85 -4.04 -16.51 -12.10
C VAL A 85 -4.99 -17.19 -13.10
N GLN A 86 -4.70 -17.29 -14.40
CA GLN A 86 -5.57 -17.95 -15.41
C GLN A 86 -7.08 -17.59 -15.35
N ILE A 87 -7.46 -16.43 -14.79
CA ILE A 87 -8.84 -15.93 -14.80
C ILE A 87 -9.00 -14.90 -15.92
N LYS A 88 -9.74 -15.27 -16.98
CA LYS A 88 -10.10 -14.36 -18.08
C LYS A 88 -10.83 -13.13 -17.55
N GLY A 89 -10.35 -11.92 -17.85
CA GLY A 89 -10.98 -10.63 -17.47
C GLY A 89 -10.53 -10.04 -16.13
N SER A 90 -9.66 -10.74 -15.38
CA SER A 90 -9.11 -10.22 -14.12
C SER A 90 -8.04 -9.13 -14.34
N THR A 91 -7.31 -9.21 -15.46
CA THR A 91 -6.25 -8.27 -15.83
C THR A 91 -6.77 -6.83 -15.98
N GLU A 92 -7.89 -6.63 -16.67
CA GLU A 92 -8.45 -5.28 -16.89
C GLU A 92 -8.96 -4.66 -15.58
N ILE A 93 -9.51 -5.48 -14.68
CA ILE A 93 -9.99 -5.03 -13.36
C ILE A 93 -8.81 -4.60 -12.49
N SER A 94 -7.77 -5.45 -12.39
CA SER A 94 -6.56 -5.13 -11.63
C SER A 94 -5.82 -3.91 -12.20
N ALA A 95 -5.73 -3.79 -13.53
CA ALA A 95 -5.12 -2.62 -14.17
C ALA A 95 -5.89 -1.33 -13.87
N LYS A 96 -7.24 -1.38 -13.86
CA LYS A 96 -8.08 -0.24 -13.48
C LYS A 96 -7.88 0.13 -12.01
N GLN A 97 -7.90 -0.84 -11.10
CA GLN A 97 -7.64 -0.63 -9.67
C GLN A 97 -6.24 -0.02 -9.45
N MET A 98 -5.23 -0.53 -10.16
CA MET A 98 -3.88 0.01 -10.11
C MET A 98 -3.84 1.47 -10.57
N TYR A 99 -4.53 1.80 -11.66
CA TYR A 99 -4.62 3.18 -12.15
C TYR A 99 -5.29 4.12 -11.15
N GLU A 100 -6.37 3.67 -10.50
CA GLU A 100 -7.08 4.42 -9.45
C GLU A 100 -6.18 4.65 -8.23
N SER A 101 -5.49 3.62 -7.76
CA SER A 101 -4.51 3.72 -6.67
C SER A 101 -3.37 4.70 -7.00
N VAL A 102 -2.93 4.76 -8.25
CA VAL A 102 -1.95 5.76 -8.71
C VAL A 102 -2.52 7.18 -8.63
N GLN A 103 -3.82 7.38 -8.89
CA GLN A 103 -4.44 8.70 -8.76
C GLN A 103 -4.45 9.18 -7.30
N ILE A 104 -4.67 8.29 -6.33
CA ILE A 104 -4.61 8.63 -4.89
C ILE A 104 -3.23 9.22 -4.58
N LEU A 105 -2.17 8.59 -5.09
CA LEU A 105 -0.80 9.05 -4.86
C LEU A 105 -0.44 10.34 -5.61
N LYS A 106 -1.19 10.72 -6.65
CA LYS A 106 -0.99 12.03 -7.31
C LYS A 106 -1.20 13.21 -6.35
N ILE A 107 -2.03 13.05 -5.33
CA ILE A 107 -2.24 14.09 -4.30
C ILE A 107 -0.92 14.39 -3.56
N TYR A 108 -0.06 13.39 -3.40
CA TYR A 108 1.26 13.53 -2.79
C TYR A 108 2.38 13.79 -3.82
N GLN A 109 2.08 13.85 -5.13
CA GLN A 109 3.07 13.98 -6.21
C GLN A 109 3.97 15.21 -6.06
N THR A 110 3.43 16.34 -5.63
CA THR A 110 4.21 17.56 -5.39
C THR A 110 5.22 17.36 -4.25
N MET A 111 4.86 16.57 -3.24
CA MET A 111 5.75 16.24 -2.12
C MET A 111 6.83 15.22 -2.54
N PHE A 112 6.48 14.24 -3.37
CA PHE A 112 7.46 13.32 -3.97
C PHE A 112 8.46 14.06 -4.90
N LYS A 113 7.97 14.93 -5.79
CA LYS A 113 8.81 15.69 -6.74
C LYS A 113 9.76 16.67 -6.07
N SER A 114 9.42 17.16 -4.88
CA SER A 114 10.27 18.06 -4.10
C SER A 114 11.32 17.32 -3.25
N GLY A 115 11.39 15.99 -3.33
CA GLY A 115 12.29 15.16 -2.51
C GLY A 115 11.90 15.13 -1.03
N ARG A 116 10.70 15.61 -0.67
CA ARG A 116 10.23 15.66 0.71
C ARG A 116 9.62 14.35 1.18
N VAL A 117 9.21 13.48 0.23
CA VAL A 117 8.69 12.15 0.50
C VAL A 117 9.49 11.12 -0.27
N MET A 118 10.01 10.11 0.43
CA MET A 118 10.74 8.99 -0.16
C MET A 118 9.85 7.75 -0.29
N VAL A 119 9.90 7.06 -1.43
CA VAL A 119 9.25 5.75 -1.57
C VAL A 119 10.18 4.71 -0.97
N LEU A 120 9.67 3.99 0.03
CA LEU A 120 10.36 2.93 0.73
C LEU A 120 9.72 1.61 0.28
N GLU A 121 10.50 0.75 -0.36
CA GLU A 121 10.04 -0.61 -0.62
C GLU A 121 9.91 -1.35 0.71
N ALA A 122 8.69 -1.76 1.05
CA ALA A 122 8.46 -2.66 2.15
C ALA A 122 8.38 -4.07 1.58
N LEU A 123 9.36 -4.91 1.96
CA LEU A 123 9.37 -6.33 1.65
C LEU A 123 8.04 -6.95 2.14
N VAL A 124 7.21 -7.45 1.22
CA VAL A 124 6.03 -8.23 1.61
C VAL A 124 6.54 -9.50 2.29
N VAL A 125 6.38 -9.58 3.62
CA VAL A 125 6.60 -10.81 4.37
C VAL A 125 5.45 -11.76 4.03
N LYS A 126 5.57 -12.48 2.91
CA LYS A 126 4.84 -13.71 2.70
C LYS A 126 5.45 -14.76 3.62
N HIS A 127 4.72 -15.15 4.66
CA HIS A 127 4.96 -16.41 5.35
C HIS A 127 4.30 -17.55 4.57
#